data_AF-A0AAN7MLV7-F1
#
_entry.id   AF-A0AAN7MLV7-F1
#
_cell.length_a   1.000
_cell.length_b   1.000
_cell.length_c   1.000
_cell.angle_alpha   90.00
_cell.angle_beta   90.00
_cell.angle_gamma   90.00
#
_symmetry.space_group_name_H-M   'P 1'
#
loop_
_entity.id
_entity.type
_entity.pdbx_description
1 polymer ?
#
loop_
_entity_poly.entity_id
_entity_poly.type
_entity_poly.pdbx_seq_one_letter_code
_entity_poly.pdbx_strand_id
1 'polypeptide(L)'
;MKSSKNARRPAWVNKELLAKLKHKQEAYRGWEQRQVSWEEYRNIVQASRNEVRQAKDQVELNIARDGKDNKKGFYRYISRKGKTRENVGPLLNEMGDLVTQDMEKAEVLNVSFASVFTSKTGLQESQVPEPRGKVWSKEDVPNWTYISPWALMGCTREC
;
A
#
# COMPACT_ATOMS: atom_id res chain seq x y z
N MET A 1 28.35 2.96 -5.61
CA MET A 1 27.50 3.19 -4.42
C MET A 1 27.71 2.04 -3.42
N LYS A 2 28.20 2.33 -2.21
CA LYS A 2 28.43 1.31 -1.17
C LYS A 2 27.08 0.92 -0.54
N SER A 3 26.57 -0.29 -0.81
CA SER A 3 25.37 -0.78 -0.11
C SER A 3 25.76 -1.23 1.31
N SER A 4 25.56 -0.40 2.33
CA SER A 4 25.72 -0.85 3.71
C SER A 4 24.56 -1.77 4.07
N LYS A 5 24.72 -3.08 3.86
CA LYS A 5 23.77 -4.11 4.28
C LYS A 5 23.87 -4.37 5.78
N ASN A 6 23.76 -3.33 6.60
CA ASN A 6 23.49 -3.51 8.02
C ASN A 6 21.97 -3.50 8.19
N ALA A 7 21.34 -4.64 7.89
CA ALA A 7 19.95 -4.88 8.25
C ALA A 7 19.85 -4.90 9.78
N ARG A 8 19.80 -3.71 10.40
CA ARG A 8 19.57 -3.58 11.83
C ARG A 8 18.29 -4.34 12.15
N ARG A 9 18.38 -5.23 13.13
CA ARG A 9 17.24 -5.97 13.66
C ARG A 9 16.07 -5.00 13.90
N PRO A 10 14.88 -5.27 13.34
CA PRO A 10 13.72 -4.41 13.59
C PRO A 10 13.40 -4.36 15.08
N ALA A 11 12.95 -3.19 15.56
CA ALA A 11 12.72 -2.94 16.98
C ALA A 11 11.65 -3.86 17.61
N TRP A 12 10.75 -4.41 16.81
CA TRP A 12 9.69 -5.33 17.26
C TRP A 12 10.15 -6.79 17.40
N VAL A 13 11.37 -7.14 16.96
CA VAL A 13 11.85 -8.54 17.03
C VAL A 13 12.50 -8.79 18.39
N ASN A 14 11.85 -9.54 19.27
CA ASN A 14 12.41 -10.02 20.53
C ASN A 14 12.81 -11.52 20.44
N LYS A 15 13.39 -12.10 21.51
CA LYS A 15 13.84 -13.51 21.51
C LYS A 15 12.67 -14.51 21.49
N GLU A 16 11.58 -14.18 22.17
CA GLU A 16 10.38 -15.03 22.25
C GLU A 16 9.68 -15.16 20.91
N LEU A 17 9.51 -14.05 20.19
CA LEU A 17 8.91 -14.03 18.86
C LEU A 17 9.74 -14.86 17.87
N LEU A 18 11.07 -14.85 18.00
CA LEU A 18 11.94 -15.72 17.20
C LEU A 18 11.73 -17.20 17.54
N ALA A 19 11.56 -17.56 18.81
CA ALA A 19 11.26 -18.92 19.20
C ALA A 19 9.94 -19.40 18.61
N LYS A 20 8.91 -18.55 18.58
CA LYS A 20 7.61 -18.87 17.99
C LYS A 20 7.66 -18.97 16.47
N LEU A 21 8.47 -18.13 15.81
CA LEU A 21 8.73 -18.28 14.37
C LEU A 21 9.45 -19.59 14.04
N LYS A 22 10.37 -20.05 14.90
CA LYS A 22 10.99 -21.39 14.79
C LYS A 22 9.97 -22.49 15.00
N HIS A 23 9.12 -22.38 16.02
CA HIS A 23 8.06 -23.34 16.29
C HIS A 23 7.09 -23.47 15.09
N LYS A 24 6.75 -22.35 14.44
CA LYS A 24 5.99 -22.37 13.18
C LYS A 24 6.70 -23.12 12.05
N GLN A 25 8.03 -22.99 11.95
CA GLN A 25 8.83 -23.70 10.96
C GLN A 25 8.90 -25.21 11.24
N GLU A 26 8.97 -25.60 12.52
CA GLU A 26 8.89 -26.99 12.96
C GLU A 26 7.51 -27.58 12.68
N ALA A 27 6.44 -26.82 12.94
CA ALA A 27 5.07 -27.23 12.64
C ALA A 27 4.86 -27.45 11.13
N TYR A 28 5.46 -26.62 10.27
CA TYR A 28 5.45 -26.84 8.81
C TYR A 28 6.11 -28.17 8.43
N ARG A 29 7.30 -28.44 8.97
CA ARG A 29 8.00 -29.72 8.75
C ARG A 29 7.20 -30.92 9.25
N GLY A 30 6.58 -30.80 10.43
CA GLY A 30 5.76 -31.85 11.01
C GLY A 30 4.49 -32.10 10.18
N TRP A 31 3.86 -31.06 9.65
CA TRP A 31 2.71 -31.19 8.75
C TRP A 31 3.09 -31.86 7.42
N GLU A 32 4.23 -31.48 6.83
CA GLU A 32 4.76 -32.11 5.61
C GLU A 32 5.06 -33.60 5.81
N GLN A 33 5.53 -33.97 7.00
CA GLN A 33 5.80 -35.35 7.41
C GLN A 33 4.56 -36.09 7.95
N ARG A 34 3.37 -35.49 7.89
CA ARG A 34 2.11 -36.03 8.45
C ARG A 34 2.14 -36.33 9.96
N GLN A 35 3.07 -35.73 10.69
CA GLN A 35 3.20 -35.82 12.16
C GLN A 35 2.31 -34.81 12.89
N VAL A 36 1.96 -33.72 12.23
CA VAL A 36 1.13 -32.63 12.77
C VAL A 36 -0.11 -32.50 11.89
N SER A 37 -1.28 -32.35 12.51
CA SER A 37 -2.51 -32.15 11.76
C SER A 37 -2.49 -30.80 11.03
N TRP A 38 -3.26 -30.69 9.94
CA TRP A 38 -3.43 -29.41 9.24
C TRP A 38 -3.98 -28.31 10.17
N GLU A 39 -4.85 -28.68 11.10
CA GLU A 39 -5.50 -27.76 12.05
C GLU A 39 -4.50 -27.16 13.05
N GLU A 40 -3.64 -28.01 13.64
CA GLU A 40 -2.57 -27.55 14.54
C GLU A 40 -1.60 -26.62 13.83
N TYR A 41 -1.14 -26.98 12.63
CA TYR A 41 -0.27 -26.12 11.83
C TYR A 41 -0.93 -24.76 11.52
N ARG A 42 -2.19 -24.77 11.07
CA ARG A 42 -2.95 -23.55 10.79
C ARG A 42 -3.08 -22.66 12.03
N ASN A 43 -3.36 -23.25 13.19
CA ASN A 43 -3.45 -22.52 14.46
C ASN A 43 -2.11 -21.87 14.83
N ILE A 44 -1.00 -22.60 14.69
CA ILE A 44 0.35 -22.07 14.96
C ILE A 44 0.71 -20.92 14.01
N VAL A 45 0.38 -21.05 12.73
CA VAL A 45 0.59 -19.98 11.73
C VAL A 45 -0.22 -18.74 12.08
N GLN A 46 -1.50 -18.91 12.45
CA GLN A 46 -2.38 -17.81 12.78
C GLN A 46 -1.93 -17.09 14.07
N ALA A 47 -1.59 -17.85 15.12
CA ALA A 47 -1.04 -17.32 16.36
C ALA A 47 0.24 -16.53 16.09
N SER A 48 1.20 -17.11 15.36
CA SER A 48 2.45 -16.44 14.99
C SER A 48 2.21 -15.13 14.24
N ARG A 49 1.24 -15.10 13.31
CA ARG A 49 0.89 -13.89 12.55
C ARG A 49 0.32 -12.81 13.46
N ASN A 50 -0.57 -13.18 14.39
CA ASN A 50 -1.19 -12.27 15.33
C ASN A 50 -0.17 -11.66 16.27
N GLU A 51 0.77 -12.46 16.78
CA GLU A 51 1.82 -11.96 17.65
C GLU A 51 2.80 -11.03 16.95
N VAL A 52 3.16 -11.31 15.69
CA VAL A 52 3.97 -10.39 14.90
C VAL A 52 3.25 -9.05 14.71
N ARG A 53 1.92 -9.05 14.55
CA ARG A 53 1.13 -7.80 14.52
C ARG A 53 1.20 -7.10 15.88
N GLN A 54 0.86 -7.79 16.97
CA GLN A 54 0.89 -7.23 18.32
C GLN A 54 2.26 -6.64 18.68
N ALA A 55 3.36 -7.31 18.34
CA ALA A 55 4.70 -6.81 18.60
C ALA A 55 5.02 -5.53 17.80
N LYS A 56 4.52 -5.41 16.57
CA LYS A 56 4.65 -4.18 15.78
C LYS A 56 3.78 -3.07 16.38
N ASP A 57 2.53 -3.36 16.67
CA ASP A 57 1.57 -2.42 17.23
C ASP A 57 2.09 -1.88 18.58
N GLN A 58 2.66 -2.74 19.42
CA GLN A 58 3.27 -2.34 20.69
C GLN A 58 4.43 -1.37 20.50
N VAL A 59 5.30 -1.60 19.51
CA VAL A 59 6.40 -0.69 19.20
C VAL A 59 5.85 0.66 18.70
N GLU A 60 4.84 0.64 17.84
CA GLU A 60 4.21 1.87 17.33
C GLU A 60 3.52 2.65 18.46
N LEU A 61 2.83 1.95 19.37
CA LEU A 61 2.23 2.53 20.58
C LEU A 61 3.27 3.18 21.50
N ASN A 62 4.41 2.52 21.74
CA ASN A 62 5.47 3.08 22.57
C ASN A 62 6.05 4.35 21.92
N ILE A 63 6.25 4.35 20.60
CA ILE A 63 6.73 5.53 19.85
C ILE A 63 5.71 6.67 19.92
N ALA A 64 4.41 6.38 19.84
CA ALA A 64 3.36 7.39 19.94
C ALA A 64 3.28 7.99 21.34
N ARG A 65 3.36 7.15 22.39
CA ARG A 65 3.38 7.59 23.80
C ARG A 65 4.57 8.48 24.10
N ASP A 66 5.75 8.06 23.67
CA ASP A 66 7.01 8.79 23.92
C ASP A 66 7.21 9.95 22.93
N GLY A 67 6.25 10.27 22.06
CA GLY A 67 6.44 11.25 20.98
C GLY A 67 6.79 12.65 21.49
N LYS A 68 6.26 13.04 22.66
CA LYS A 68 6.53 14.34 23.28
C LYS A 68 7.94 14.42 23.86
N ASP A 69 8.37 13.37 24.53
CA ASP A 69 9.66 13.30 25.24
C ASP A 69 10.82 12.89 24.31
N ASN A 70 10.51 12.10 23.28
CA ASN A 70 11.45 11.55 22.30
C ASN A 70 11.06 11.93 20.86
N LYS A 71 11.00 13.24 20.60
CA LYS A 71 10.71 13.79 19.26
C LYS A 71 11.62 13.19 18.17
N LYS A 72 12.91 13.00 18.47
CA LYS A 72 13.89 12.41 17.54
C LYS A 72 13.55 10.96 17.18
N GLY A 73 13.11 10.15 18.14
CA GLY A 73 12.67 8.78 17.93
C GLY A 73 11.43 8.70 17.03
N PHE A 74 10.46 9.57 17.28
CA PHE A 74 9.22 9.69 16.52
C PHE A 74 9.48 10.07 15.05
N TYR A 75 10.17 11.19 14.79
CA TYR A 75 10.48 11.60 13.41
C TYR A 75 11.37 10.59 12.67
N ARG A 76 12.27 9.90 13.38
CA ARG A 76 13.06 8.79 12.81
C ARG A 76 12.18 7.59 12.41
N TYR A 77 11.12 7.30 13.15
CA TYR A 77 10.15 6.26 12.77
C TYR A 77 9.34 6.68 11.56
N ILE A 78 8.78 7.90 11.55
CA ILE A 78 8.01 8.45 10.42
C ILE A 78 8.84 8.48 9.14
N SER A 79 10.06 9.01 9.18
CA SER A 79 10.97 9.03 8.02
C SER A 79 11.37 7.63 7.53
N ARG A 80 11.42 6.62 8.40
CA ARG A 80 11.65 5.23 7.99
C ARG A 80 10.42 4.60 7.36
N LYS A 81 9.23 4.90 7.89
CA LYS A 81 7.95 4.31 7.46
C LYS A 81 7.42 4.97 6.18
N GLY A 82 7.56 6.29 6.10
CA GLY A 82 7.20 7.15 4.98
C GLY A 82 8.26 7.21 3.87
N LYS A 83 9.13 6.19 3.73
CA LYS A 83 9.87 6.01 2.49
C LYS A 83 8.88 5.63 1.38
N THR A 84 8.22 6.65 0.86
CA THR A 84 7.48 6.59 -0.39
C THR A 84 8.47 6.14 -1.47
N ARG A 85 8.05 5.29 -2.40
CA ARG A 85 8.74 5.21 -3.69
C ARG A 85 8.53 6.57 -4.32
N GLU A 86 9.49 7.48 -4.17
CA GLU A 86 9.34 8.90 -4.53
C GLU A 86 9.13 9.12 -6.03
N ASN A 87 9.16 8.07 -6.84
CA ASN A 87 9.26 8.23 -8.28
C ASN A 87 8.04 7.61 -8.95
N VAL A 88 7.32 8.45 -9.70
CA VAL A 88 6.55 7.99 -10.87
C VAL A 88 7.55 7.22 -11.74
N GLY A 89 7.17 6.00 -12.13
CA GLY A 89 7.98 5.18 -13.02
C GLY A 89 8.28 5.92 -14.32
N PRO A 90 9.26 5.44 -15.11
CA PRO A 90 9.48 6.00 -16.44
C PRO A 90 8.16 6.03 -17.23
N LEU A 91 7.84 7.17 -17.83
CA LEU A 91 6.65 7.36 -18.66
C LEU A 91 7.03 7.32 -20.13
N LEU A 92 6.06 7.18 -21.02
CA LEU A 92 6.26 7.40 -22.45
C LEU A 92 5.68 8.76 -22.81
N ASN A 93 6.42 9.56 -23.57
CA ASN A 93 5.88 10.77 -24.17
C ASN A 93 5.02 10.42 -25.40
N GLU A 94 4.42 11.44 -26.02
CA GLU A 94 3.62 11.29 -27.25
C GLU A 94 4.43 10.72 -28.43
N MET A 95 5.75 10.92 -28.42
CA MET A 95 6.69 10.42 -29.43
C MET A 95 7.13 8.97 -29.16
N GLY A 96 6.70 8.36 -28.05
CA GLY A 96 7.07 7.00 -27.65
C GLY A 96 8.44 6.88 -26.96
N ASP A 97 9.08 7.99 -26.59
CA ASP A 97 10.35 8.00 -25.88
C ASP A 97 10.17 7.82 -24.36
N LEU A 98 11.15 7.16 -23.74
CA LEU A 98 11.14 6.90 -22.31
C LEU A 98 11.55 8.14 -21.51
N VAL A 99 10.59 8.71 -20.82
CA VAL A 99 10.75 9.88 -19.96
C VAL A 99 11.11 9.44 -18.54
N THR A 100 12.31 9.81 -18.10
CA THR A 100 12.83 9.45 -16.77
C THR A 100 13.01 10.65 -15.84
N GLN A 101 13.10 11.88 -16.38
CA GLN A 101 13.21 13.12 -15.62
C GLN A 101 11.83 13.58 -15.10
N ASP A 102 11.77 14.00 -13.84
CA ASP A 102 10.49 14.26 -13.17
C ASP A 102 9.74 15.48 -13.72
N MET A 103 10.48 16.49 -14.21
CA MET A 103 9.90 17.66 -14.87
C MET A 103 9.16 17.26 -16.16
N GLU A 104 9.80 16.49 -17.01
CA GLU A 104 9.21 15.98 -18.26
C GLU A 104 8.03 15.03 -17.99
N LYS A 105 8.11 14.19 -16.94
CA LYS A 105 6.98 13.35 -16.52
C LYS A 105 5.77 14.20 -16.12
N ALA A 106 5.99 15.31 -15.41
CA ALA A 106 4.91 16.21 -15.00
C ALA A 106 4.25 16.86 -16.23
N GLU A 107 5.03 17.25 -17.23
CA GLU A 107 4.51 17.78 -18.50
C GLU A 107 3.67 16.73 -19.25
N VAL A 108 4.17 15.51 -19.41
CA VAL A 108 3.44 14.41 -20.07
C VAL A 108 2.10 14.13 -19.38
N LEU A 109 2.09 14.09 -18.06
CA LEU A 109 0.88 13.90 -17.26
C LEU A 109 -0.08 15.08 -17.40
N ASN A 110 0.43 16.32 -17.42
CA ASN A 110 -0.38 17.52 -17.59
C ASN A 110 -1.06 17.58 -18.96
N VAL A 111 -0.34 17.24 -20.03
CA VAL A 111 -0.89 17.15 -21.39
C VAL A 111 -1.95 16.06 -21.48
N SER A 112 -1.67 14.88 -20.93
CA SER A 112 -2.62 13.77 -20.87
C SER A 112 -3.89 14.15 -20.10
N PHE A 113 -3.73 14.84 -18.96
CA PHE A 113 -4.84 15.32 -18.16
C PHE A 113 -5.68 16.33 -18.92
N ALA A 114 -5.06 17.35 -19.54
CA ALA A 114 -5.76 18.35 -20.33
C ALA A 114 -6.56 17.70 -21.48
N SER A 115 -5.97 16.75 -22.21
CA SER A 115 -6.60 16.04 -23.33
C SER A 115 -7.92 15.35 -22.96
N VAL A 116 -8.04 14.82 -21.74
CA VAL A 116 -9.28 14.20 -21.26
C VAL A 116 -10.41 15.24 -21.11
N PHE A 117 -10.08 16.50 -20.85
CA PHE A 117 -11.04 17.59 -20.68
C PHE A 117 -11.23 18.43 -21.95
N THR A 118 -10.34 18.35 -22.93
CA THR A 118 -10.55 18.94 -24.25
C THR A 118 -11.44 18.03 -25.10
N SER A 119 -12.76 18.14 -24.90
CA SER A 119 -13.70 17.69 -25.94
C SER A 119 -13.37 18.43 -27.25
N LYS A 120 -13.30 17.73 -28.38
CA LYS A 120 -13.18 18.37 -29.71
C LYS A 120 -14.40 19.25 -29.96
N THR A 121 -14.38 20.49 -29.46
CA THR A 121 -15.30 21.55 -29.84
C THR A 121 -14.90 21.99 -31.22
N GLY A 122 -15.46 21.33 -32.23
CA GLY A 122 -15.62 21.97 -33.53
C GLY A 122 -16.45 23.23 -33.33
N LEU A 123 -15.81 24.37 -33.59
CA LEU A 123 -16.38 25.65 -34.02
C LEU A 123 -17.67 26.11 -33.31
N GLN A 124 -17.54 27.06 -32.39
CA GLN A 124 -18.30 28.32 -32.39
C GLN A 124 -17.90 29.14 -31.16
N GLU A 125 -17.46 30.36 -31.42
CA GLU A 125 -17.30 31.40 -30.42
C GLU A 125 -18.71 31.80 -29.94
N SER A 126 -19.07 31.44 -28.70
CA SER A 126 -20.29 31.95 -28.08
C SER A 126 -20.21 31.92 -26.55
N GLN A 127 -20.02 33.13 -26.02
CA GLN A 127 -20.41 33.64 -24.70
C GLN A 127 -19.99 32.86 -23.44
N VAL A 128 -19.18 33.54 -22.62
CA VAL A 128 -18.82 33.21 -21.25
C VAL A 128 -20.07 32.90 -20.40
N PRO A 129 -20.18 31.72 -19.77
CA PRO A 129 -21.06 31.54 -18.62
C PRO A 129 -20.28 31.83 -17.34
N GLU A 130 -20.76 32.78 -16.55
CA GLU A 130 -20.28 33.05 -15.19
C GLU A 130 -20.13 31.76 -14.35
N PRO A 131 -19.14 31.72 -13.43
CA PRO A 131 -18.96 30.59 -12.53
C PRO A 131 -20.04 30.64 -11.44
N ARG A 132 -21.24 30.12 -11.75
CA ARG A 132 -22.21 29.80 -10.71
C ARG A 132 -21.74 28.54 -10.00
N GLY A 133 -21.24 28.72 -8.78
CA GLY A 133 -20.81 27.66 -7.89
C GLY A 133 -21.91 26.61 -7.70
N LYS A 134 -21.66 25.41 -8.22
CA LYS A 134 -22.52 24.25 -7.93
C LYS A 134 -22.09 23.71 -6.57
N VAL A 135 -22.97 23.85 -5.59
CA VAL A 135 -22.86 23.17 -4.29
C VAL A 135 -23.09 21.69 -4.54
N TRP A 136 -22.04 20.89 -4.35
CA TRP A 136 -22.12 19.43 -4.43
C TRP A 136 -22.96 18.91 -3.26
N SER A 137 -24.05 18.21 -3.56
CA SER A 137 -24.86 17.53 -2.54
C SER A 137 -24.55 16.03 -2.53
N LYS A 138 -24.87 15.38 -1.41
CA LYS A 138 -24.39 14.04 -1.05
C LYS A 138 -24.88 12.94 -2.01
N GLU A 139 -25.87 13.24 -2.85
CA GLU A 139 -26.47 12.30 -3.79
C GLU A 139 -25.70 12.18 -5.12
N ASP A 140 -24.72 13.06 -5.40
CA ASP A 140 -23.98 13.07 -6.69
C ASP A 140 -22.82 12.05 -6.76
N VAL A 141 -22.68 11.18 -5.76
CA VAL A 141 -21.60 10.17 -5.68
C VAL A 141 -22.09 8.85 -6.28
N PRO A 142 -21.42 8.27 -7.30
CA PRO A 142 -21.76 6.94 -7.80
C PRO A 142 -21.70 5.92 -6.66
N ASN A 143 -22.76 5.15 -6.48
CA ASN A 143 -22.80 4.06 -5.52
C ASN A 143 -21.83 2.96 -5.97
N TRP A 144 -20.65 2.91 -5.35
CA TRP A 144 -19.68 1.83 -5.52
C TRP A 144 -20.21 0.57 -4.82
N THR A 145 -21.16 -0.11 -5.45
CA THR A 145 -21.50 -1.47 -5.02
C THR A 145 -20.26 -2.34 -5.24
N TYR A 146 -19.77 -2.90 -4.13
CA TYR A 146 -18.65 -3.81 -4.11
C TYR A 146 -18.95 -5.03 -4.99
N ILE A 147 -18.37 -5.06 -6.19
CA ILE A 147 -18.40 -6.26 -7.03
C ILE A 147 -17.32 -7.20 -6.47
N SER A 148 -17.78 -8.28 -5.84
CA SER A 148 -16.89 -9.32 -5.32
C SER A 148 -15.94 -9.80 -6.43
N PRO A 149 -14.63 -9.93 -6.17
CA PRO A 149 -13.67 -10.47 -7.14
C PRO A 149 -14.04 -11.85 -7.69
N TRP A 150 -14.92 -12.57 -6.99
CA TRP A 150 -15.39 -13.90 -7.35
C TRP A 150 -16.39 -13.88 -8.52
N ALA A 151 -17.09 -12.76 -8.72
CA ALA A 151 -18.04 -12.59 -9.83
C ALA A 151 -17.35 -12.43 -11.20
N LEU A 152 -16.10 -11.94 -11.23
CA LEU A 152 -15.31 -11.81 -12.46
C LEU A 152 -14.60 -13.11 -12.88
N MET A 153 -14.49 -14.08 -11.96
CA MET A 153 -13.82 -15.36 -12.23
C MET A 153 -14.77 -16.49 -12.63
N GLY A 154 -16.07 -16.22 -12.81
CA GLY A 154 -17.04 -17.19 -13.34
C GLY A 154 -17.08 -18.51 -12.58
N CYS A 155 -16.84 -18.49 -11.26
CA CYS A 155 -16.70 -19.71 -10.47
C CYS A 155 -18.01 -20.01 -9.73
N THR A 156 -18.88 -20.83 -10.32
CA THR A 156 -20.01 -21.45 -9.61
C THR A 156 -19.46 -22.57 -8.72
N ARG A 157 -19.33 -22.31 -7.42
CA ARG A 157 -19.15 -23.37 -6.43
C ARG A 157 -20.50 -23.76 -5.86
N GLU A 158 -21.00 -24.90 -6.32
CA GLU A 158 -21.67 -25.87 -5.46
C GLU A 158 -20.58 -26.57 -4.63
N CYS A 159 -20.75 -26.56 -3.30
CA CYS A 159 -20.24 -27.47 -2.26
C CYS A 159 -20.41 -26.78 -0.90
#